data_AF-A0A381RIA1-F1
#
_entry.id   AF-A0A381RIA1-F1
#
_cell.length_a   1.000
_cell.length_b   1.000
_cell.length_c   1.000
_cell.angle_alpha   90.00
_cell.angle_beta   90.00
_cell.angle_gamma   90.00
#
_symmetry.space_group_name_H-M   'P 1'
#
loop_
_entity.id
_entity.type
_entity.pdbx_description
1 polymer ?
#
loop_
_entity_poly.entity_id
_entity_poly.type
_entity_poly.pdbx_seq_one_letter_code
_entity_poly.pdbx_strand_id
1 'polypeptide(L)'
;MDYPSPTFCALPWIHLSTRPNGHMRVCCTANASAVQDPNSSIRTKANIRNEDGQCANLNTTRLLDAWNNDYMRRTRLMMMKGERPPQCEKCFKEEDAGHIPKRVWETNKWGEIYDLNELVKNTNEDGSVAPKLRYIDLRMGSKCQLACVMCSPNDSSGWNKEWLDFYPKIKNERLKDTSQWKKNEDGGTYNWHKMSPHFWEDLYEQIPNIYQLYFAGGESTIIDEHYTLLEKVIEMGYAPKIELRYNSNGIELPDKLFKLWSEFKHVIFHFSIDSWGKYNDYIRYPSRWKIIEKNLKLMDQTDDNITVTTATTIMALSINYLPEFIAWKIQQGYKKINKWPGGAGMINCHLAYWPPQLNVKLLPKELKYKIREKYEEEFFPWLEDNWKLCTGVENIEFDKWANSSYGIKRYEGLLNFMDSEDWSERLPEFQEYISHLNRLRPHKQFKDVFPELCTDMMK
;
A
#
# COMPACT_ATOMS: atom_id res chain seq x y z
N MET A 1 -15.87 13.76 14.89
CA MET A 1 -15.90 12.62 15.83
C MET A 1 -15.14 13.04 17.06
N ASP A 2 -15.65 12.74 18.25
CA ASP A 2 -14.93 13.03 19.49
C ASP A 2 -13.91 11.90 19.72
N TYR A 3 -12.62 12.24 19.73
CA TYR A 3 -11.55 11.26 19.91
C TYR A 3 -11.13 11.23 21.39
N PRO A 4 -10.74 10.06 21.92
CA PRO A 4 -10.25 9.97 23.30
C PRO A 4 -9.05 10.89 23.61
N SER A 5 -8.25 11.22 22.60
CA SER A 5 -7.18 12.22 22.67
C SER A 5 -6.88 12.81 21.28
N PRO A 6 -6.17 13.95 21.17
CA PRO A 6 -5.80 14.53 19.88
C PRO A 6 -4.94 13.61 18.99
N THR A 7 -4.10 12.76 19.60
CA THR A 7 -3.19 11.85 18.89
C THR A 7 -3.73 10.43 18.73
N PHE A 8 -4.96 10.18 19.19
CA PHE A 8 -5.55 8.84 19.20
C PHE A 8 -5.58 8.19 17.81
N CYS A 9 -5.27 6.89 17.78
CA CYS A 9 -5.44 6.03 16.62
C CYS A 9 -6.08 4.73 17.11
N ALA A 10 -7.14 4.24 16.49
CA ALA A 10 -7.76 2.99 16.93
C ALA A 10 -6.87 1.75 16.71
N LEU A 11 -5.95 1.79 15.72
CA LEU A 11 -5.21 0.60 15.27
C LEU A 11 -4.44 -0.12 16.38
N PRO A 12 -3.68 0.53 17.29
CA PRO A 12 -2.96 -0.20 18.34
C PRO A 12 -3.84 -1.02 19.28
N TRP A 13 -5.15 -0.78 19.33
CA TRP A 13 -6.12 -1.53 20.15
C TRP A 13 -6.83 -2.65 19.42
N ILE A 14 -6.83 -2.66 18.08
CA ILE A 14 -7.67 -3.58 17.30
C ILE A 14 -6.92 -4.30 16.17
N HIS A 15 -5.71 -3.84 15.83
CA HIS A 15 -5.02 -4.18 14.60
C HIS A 15 -3.69 -4.91 14.82
N LEU A 16 -3.49 -5.99 14.09
CA LEU A 16 -2.21 -6.68 13.98
C LEU A 16 -1.68 -6.59 12.54
N SER A 17 -0.39 -6.28 12.37
CA SER A 17 0.24 -6.17 11.05
C SER A 17 1.61 -6.84 11.01
N THR A 18 1.81 -7.71 10.01
CA THR A 18 3.10 -8.33 9.74
C THR A 18 3.79 -7.71 8.54
N ARG A 19 5.10 -7.95 8.44
CA ARG A 19 5.89 -7.81 7.22
C ARG A 19 6.00 -9.18 6.52
N PRO A 20 6.38 -9.21 5.23
CA PRO A 20 6.61 -10.46 4.50
C PRO A 20 7.54 -11.45 5.20
N ASN A 21 8.50 -10.97 6.00
CA ASN A 21 9.45 -11.79 6.75
C ASN A 21 9.00 -12.14 8.18
N GLY A 22 7.75 -11.87 8.54
CA GLY A 22 7.15 -12.18 9.84
C GLY A 22 7.35 -11.13 10.93
N HIS A 23 8.16 -10.09 10.69
CA HIS A 23 8.35 -9.00 11.66
C HIS A 23 7.06 -8.22 11.86
N MET A 24 6.80 -7.86 13.11
CA MET A 24 5.63 -7.12 13.53
C MET A 24 5.86 -5.61 13.42
N ARG A 25 4.80 -4.88 13.06
CA ARG A 25 4.77 -3.41 12.97
C ARG A 25 3.45 -2.88 13.51
N VAL A 26 3.42 -1.61 13.94
CA VAL A 26 2.20 -0.98 14.50
C VAL A 26 1.08 -0.94 13.44
N CYS A 27 1.42 -0.53 12.22
CA CYS A 27 0.55 -0.61 11.05
C CYS A 27 1.38 -0.51 9.77
N CYS A 28 0.74 -0.68 8.61
CA CYS A 28 1.43 -0.57 7.32
C CYS A 28 2.07 0.81 7.05
N THR A 29 1.53 1.90 7.60
CA THR A 29 2.09 3.26 7.41
C THR A 29 3.30 3.53 8.29
N ALA A 30 3.43 2.87 9.45
CA ALA A 30 4.54 3.09 10.38
C ALA A 30 5.91 2.80 9.76
N ASN A 31 5.95 2.05 8.65
CA ASN A 31 7.15 1.78 7.87
C ASN A 31 7.61 2.98 7.03
N ALA A 32 6.68 3.74 6.46
CA ALA A 32 7.01 4.88 5.62
C ALA A 32 7.48 6.08 6.45
N SER A 33 7.30 6.04 7.77
CA SER A 33 7.87 7.03 8.70
C SER A 33 9.39 7.07 8.70
N ALA A 34 10.06 6.03 8.20
CA ALA A 34 11.52 5.93 8.20
C ALA A 34 12.22 6.74 7.09
N VAL A 35 11.48 7.34 6.14
CA VAL A 35 12.08 8.05 5.00
C VAL A 35 11.25 9.26 4.64
N GLN A 36 11.76 10.45 4.96
CA GLN A 36 10.98 11.69 4.88
C GLN A 36 11.81 12.90 4.45
N ASP A 37 13.01 12.68 3.90
CA ASP A 37 13.91 13.74 3.50
C ASP A 37 14.77 13.32 2.29
N PRO A 38 15.39 14.28 1.59
CA PRO A 38 16.25 14.02 0.43
C PRO A 38 17.44 13.09 0.73
N ASN A 39 17.92 13.00 1.97
CA ASN A 39 19.04 12.12 2.33
C ASN A 39 18.57 10.66 2.47
N SER A 40 17.34 10.44 2.97
CA SER A 40 16.69 9.11 3.10
C SER A 40 17.52 8.03 3.82
N SER A 41 18.58 8.43 4.53
CA SER A 41 19.54 7.55 5.23
C SER A 41 19.20 7.39 6.71
N ILE A 42 18.36 8.26 7.28
CA ILE A 42 17.93 8.19 8.67
C ILE A 42 16.70 7.29 8.79
N ARG A 43 16.92 5.99 9.01
CA ARG A 43 15.83 5.03 9.19
C ARG A 43 15.40 4.97 10.65
N THR A 44 14.16 5.34 10.96
CA THR A 44 13.55 4.96 12.24
C THR A 44 13.29 3.45 12.24
N LYS A 45 13.74 2.73 13.28
CA LYS A 45 13.46 1.30 13.46
C LYS A 45 11.94 1.08 13.53
N ALA A 46 11.36 0.58 12.44
CA ALA A 46 9.90 0.48 12.27
C ALA A 46 9.30 -0.84 12.79
N ASN A 47 10.13 -1.83 13.15
CA ASN A 47 9.67 -3.08 13.75
C ASN A 47 9.40 -2.89 15.24
N ILE A 48 8.30 -3.47 15.71
CA ILE A 48 8.00 -3.59 17.13
C ILE A 48 9.06 -4.52 17.75
N ARG A 49 9.51 -4.21 18.97
CA ARG A 49 10.50 -5.01 19.70
C ARG A 49 9.92 -5.62 20.97
N ASN A 50 10.36 -6.84 21.28
CA ASN A 50 10.08 -7.54 22.52
C ASN A 50 10.91 -6.96 23.68
N GLU A 51 10.65 -7.45 24.90
CA GLU A 51 11.32 -7.04 26.14
C GLU A 51 12.83 -7.31 26.12
N ASP A 52 13.26 -8.38 25.43
CA ASP A 52 14.66 -8.73 25.18
C ASP A 52 15.36 -7.83 24.14
N GLY A 53 14.62 -6.84 23.60
CA GLY A 53 15.10 -5.90 22.58
C GLY A 53 15.14 -6.48 21.17
N GLN A 54 14.79 -7.76 20.95
CA GLN A 54 14.71 -8.35 19.61
C GLN A 54 13.46 -7.89 18.87
N CYS A 55 13.48 -7.93 17.54
CA CYS A 55 12.30 -7.63 16.74
C CYS A 55 11.22 -8.69 16.99
N ALA A 56 10.01 -8.26 17.38
CA ALA A 56 8.86 -9.14 17.49
C ALA A 56 8.59 -9.78 16.12
N ASN A 57 8.56 -11.12 16.07
CA ASN A 57 8.39 -11.87 14.84
C ASN A 57 7.47 -13.06 15.09
N LEU A 58 6.42 -13.25 14.29
CA LEU A 58 5.45 -14.35 14.49
C LEU A 58 6.04 -15.75 14.22
N ASN A 59 7.26 -15.84 13.69
CA ASN A 59 8.02 -17.09 13.64
C ASN A 59 8.47 -17.57 15.03
N THR A 60 8.82 -16.63 15.91
CA THR A 60 9.51 -16.92 17.19
C THR A 60 8.79 -16.37 18.42
N THR A 61 7.85 -15.45 18.24
CA THR A 61 7.04 -14.81 19.29
C THR A 61 5.59 -15.22 19.08
N ARG A 62 4.89 -15.63 20.15
CA ARG A 62 3.44 -15.89 20.05
C ARG A 62 2.72 -14.61 19.66
N LEU A 63 1.61 -14.76 18.94
CA LEU A 63 0.86 -13.63 18.41
C LEU A 63 0.33 -12.72 19.54
N LEU A 64 -0.08 -13.30 20.66
CA LEU A 64 -0.58 -12.56 21.84
C LEU A 64 0.53 -11.86 22.63
N ASP A 65 1.74 -12.43 22.65
CA ASP A 65 2.88 -11.78 23.29
C ASP A 65 3.30 -10.54 22.48
N ALA A 66 3.32 -10.67 21.14
CA ALA A 66 3.59 -9.55 20.25
C ALA A 66 2.53 -8.45 20.34
N TRP A 67 1.28 -8.79 20.65
CA TRP A 67 0.15 -7.86 20.80
C TRP A 67 0.28 -6.92 22.01
N ASN A 68 0.84 -7.42 23.11
CA ASN A 68 0.95 -6.70 24.38
C ASN A 68 2.40 -6.51 24.84
N ASN A 69 3.39 -6.56 23.95
CA ASN A 69 4.76 -6.24 24.35
C ASN A 69 4.93 -4.77 24.79
N ASP A 70 6.04 -4.48 25.47
CA ASP A 70 6.40 -3.16 26.00
C ASP A 70 6.20 -2.02 25.01
N TYR A 71 6.49 -2.29 23.75
CA TYR A 71 6.41 -1.30 22.71
C TYR A 71 4.95 -0.94 22.37
N MET A 72 4.09 -1.93 22.18
CA MET A 72 2.66 -1.71 21.92
C MET A 72 1.97 -1.07 23.12
N ARG A 73 2.28 -1.53 24.34
CA ARG A 73 1.76 -0.94 25.58
C ARG A 73 2.14 0.54 25.72
N ARG A 74 3.42 0.88 25.52
CA ARG A 74 3.88 2.29 25.51
C ARG A 74 3.22 3.10 24.42
N THR A 75 3.05 2.55 23.21
CA THR A 75 2.38 3.25 22.11
C THR A 75 0.95 3.66 22.49
N ARG A 76 0.20 2.76 23.14
CA ARG A 76 -1.16 3.05 23.64
C ARG A 76 -1.15 4.13 24.73
N LEU A 77 -0.26 4.02 25.72
CA LEU A 77 -0.12 4.99 26.80
C LEU A 77 0.24 6.39 26.29
N MET A 78 1.19 6.50 25.35
CA MET A 78 1.56 7.76 24.71
C MET A 78 0.35 8.40 24.02
N MET A 79 -0.37 7.62 23.20
CA MET A 79 -1.57 8.13 22.52
C MET A 79 -2.65 8.56 23.51
N MET A 80 -2.88 7.83 24.60
CA MET A 80 -3.84 8.22 25.64
C MET A 80 -3.47 9.55 26.34
N LYS A 81 -2.18 9.86 26.44
CA LYS A 81 -1.67 11.13 26.99
C LYS A 81 -1.65 12.27 25.97
N GLY A 82 -2.04 12.03 24.72
CA GLY A 82 -1.95 13.03 23.65
C GLY A 82 -0.54 13.20 23.08
N GLU A 83 0.36 12.25 23.33
CA GLU A 83 1.72 12.25 22.79
C GLU A 83 1.77 11.59 21.41
N ARG A 84 2.74 11.96 20.56
CA ARG A 84 2.96 11.41 19.21
C ARG A 84 3.99 10.29 19.24
N PRO A 85 3.62 9.00 19.00
CA PRO A 85 4.61 7.92 18.97
C PRO A 85 5.58 8.06 17.78
N PRO A 86 6.90 7.88 17.97
CA PRO A 86 7.90 8.18 16.93
C PRO A 86 7.68 7.46 15.59
N GLN A 87 7.16 6.24 15.60
CA GLN A 87 6.95 5.44 14.39
C GLN A 87 5.65 5.79 13.67
N CYS A 88 4.79 6.58 14.31
CA CYS A 88 3.56 7.13 13.72
C CYS A 88 3.78 8.54 13.13
N GLU A 89 4.99 9.09 13.21
CA GLU A 89 5.33 10.46 12.83
C GLU A 89 4.86 10.86 11.43
N LYS A 90 4.90 9.91 10.47
CA LYS A 90 4.38 10.18 9.12
C LYS A 90 2.93 10.65 9.12
N CYS A 91 2.05 10.01 9.89
CA CYS A 91 0.65 10.41 9.93
C CYS A 91 0.49 11.81 10.52
N PHE A 92 1.30 12.18 11.51
CA PHE A 92 1.27 13.50 12.11
C PHE A 92 1.82 14.58 11.18
N LYS A 93 2.86 14.29 10.40
CA LYS A 93 3.35 15.22 9.38
C LYS A 93 2.39 15.42 8.22
N GLU A 94 1.71 14.36 7.79
CA GLU A 94 0.61 14.47 6.81
C GLU A 94 -0.48 15.41 7.35
N GLU A 95 -0.84 15.28 8.63
CA GLU A 95 -1.84 16.11 9.29
C GLU A 95 -1.40 17.56 9.50
N ASP A 96 -0.16 17.78 9.96
CA ASP A 96 0.42 19.12 10.11
C ASP A 96 0.51 19.86 8.75
N ALA A 97 0.59 19.10 7.64
CA ALA A 97 0.52 19.62 6.27
C ALA A 97 -0.93 19.77 5.73
N GLY A 98 -1.95 19.53 6.56
CA GLY A 98 -3.36 19.69 6.19
C GLY A 98 -3.98 18.50 5.44
N HIS A 99 -3.30 17.36 5.36
CA HIS A 99 -3.86 16.13 4.78
C HIS A 99 -4.59 15.28 5.82
N ILE A 100 -5.52 14.43 5.37
CA ILE A 100 -6.17 13.44 6.23
C ILE A 100 -5.30 12.16 6.24
N PRO A 101 -4.59 11.85 7.34
CA PRO A 101 -3.70 10.69 7.38
C PRO A 101 -4.49 9.38 7.55
N LYS A 102 -3.82 8.26 7.27
CA LYS A 102 -4.40 6.92 7.48
C LYS A 102 -4.91 6.71 8.91
N ARG A 103 -4.21 7.25 9.90
CA ARG A 103 -4.62 7.28 11.33
C ARG A 103 -6.08 7.71 11.47
N VAL A 104 -6.42 8.86 10.91
CA VAL A 104 -7.74 9.48 11.04
C VAL A 104 -8.78 8.69 10.24
N TRP A 105 -8.43 8.25 9.02
CA TRP A 105 -9.32 7.43 8.20
C TRP A 105 -9.71 6.11 8.87
N GLU A 106 -8.73 5.35 9.36
CA GLU A 106 -9.00 4.10 10.07
C GLU A 106 -9.77 4.36 11.37
N THR A 107 -9.38 5.37 12.14
CA THR A 107 -10.05 5.66 13.42
C THR A 107 -11.51 6.03 13.22
N ASN A 108 -11.84 6.80 12.18
CA ASN A 108 -13.22 7.10 11.83
C ASN A 108 -13.98 5.85 11.39
N LYS A 109 -13.40 5.04 10.48
CA LYS A 109 -14.01 3.76 10.04
C LYS A 109 -14.34 2.88 11.24
N TRP A 110 -13.41 2.72 12.17
CA TRP A 110 -13.59 1.85 13.32
C TRP A 110 -14.46 2.48 14.42
N GLY A 111 -14.49 3.81 14.52
CA GLY A 111 -15.38 4.55 15.42
C GLY A 111 -16.86 4.51 15.03
N GLU A 112 -17.17 4.14 13.78
CA GLU A 112 -18.54 3.81 13.36
C GLU A 112 -19.00 2.42 13.86
N ILE A 113 -18.04 1.56 14.22
CA ILE A 113 -18.29 0.17 14.64
C ILE A 113 -18.17 0.04 16.17
N TYR A 114 -17.29 0.83 16.79
CA TYR A 114 -16.94 0.74 18.20
C TYR A 114 -16.98 2.09 18.90
N ASP A 115 -17.34 2.10 20.18
CA ASP A 115 -17.04 3.24 21.04
C ASP A 115 -15.53 3.29 21.32
N LEU A 116 -14.86 4.28 20.72
CA LEU A 116 -13.42 4.48 20.90
C LEU A 116 -13.04 4.75 22.36
N ASN A 117 -13.94 5.31 23.16
CA ASN A 117 -13.70 5.55 24.58
C ASN A 117 -13.73 4.24 25.38
N GLU A 118 -14.50 3.24 24.97
CA GLU A 118 -14.46 1.92 25.60
C GLU A 118 -13.12 1.23 25.40
N LEU A 119 -12.47 1.42 24.25
CA LEU A 119 -11.11 0.88 24.03
C LEU A 119 -10.13 1.42 25.07
N VAL A 120 -10.22 2.72 25.37
CA VAL A 120 -9.39 3.39 26.38
C VAL A 120 -9.76 2.96 27.79
N LYS A 121 -11.04 2.90 28.14
CA LYS A 121 -11.52 2.46 29.47
C LYS A 121 -11.11 1.02 29.80
N ASN A 122 -11.01 0.16 28.79
CA ASN A 122 -10.60 -1.25 28.93
C ASN A 122 -9.08 -1.46 28.80
N THR A 123 -8.29 -0.38 28.82
CA THR A 123 -6.82 -0.45 28.84
C THR A 123 -6.32 -0.45 30.28
N ASN A 124 -5.49 -1.43 30.63
CA ASN A 124 -4.86 -1.51 31.95
C ASN A 124 -3.85 -0.38 32.15
N GLU A 125 -3.49 -0.11 33.41
CA GLU A 125 -2.54 0.97 33.75
C GLU A 125 -1.18 0.82 33.06
N ASP A 126 -0.74 -0.42 32.81
CA ASP A 126 0.50 -0.74 32.11
C ASP A 126 0.40 -0.61 30.58
N GLY A 127 -0.77 -0.26 30.04
CA GLY A 127 -1.05 -0.15 28.60
C GLY A 127 -1.44 -1.47 27.91
N SER A 128 -1.56 -2.58 28.65
CA SER A 128 -2.04 -3.84 28.10
C SER A 128 -3.56 -3.81 27.86
N VAL A 129 -4.02 -4.57 26.86
CA VAL A 129 -5.43 -4.68 26.49
C VAL A 129 -5.79 -6.14 26.23
N ALA A 130 -7.05 -6.52 26.44
CA ALA A 130 -7.52 -7.86 26.13
C ALA A 130 -7.22 -8.23 24.66
N PRO A 131 -6.73 -9.44 24.37
CA PRO A 131 -6.35 -9.85 23.02
C PRO A 131 -7.57 -10.18 22.16
N LYS A 132 -8.23 -9.14 21.66
CA LYS A 132 -9.38 -9.23 20.77
C LYS A 132 -9.01 -8.63 19.42
N LEU A 133 -8.37 -9.43 18.56
CA LEU A 133 -7.97 -8.97 17.23
C LEU A 133 -9.19 -8.74 16.33
N ARG A 134 -9.43 -7.50 15.92
CA ARG A 134 -10.55 -7.16 15.02
C ARG A 134 -10.11 -7.05 13.56
N TYR A 135 -8.86 -6.64 13.34
CA TYR A 135 -8.32 -6.34 12.03
C TYR A 135 -6.90 -6.89 11.87
N ILE A 136 -6.69 -7.82 10.93
CA ILE A 136 -5.36 -8.41 10.71
C ILE A 136 -4.87 -8.11 9.30
N ASP A 137 -3.70 -7.46 9.18
CA ASP A 137 -2.92 -7.27 7.95
C ASP A 137 -1.81 -8.33 7.87
N LEU A 138 -2.05 -9.38 7.08
CA LEU A 138 -1.16 -10.53 6.95
C LEU A 138 -0.36 -10.48 5.65
N ARG A 139 0.97 -10.55 5.81
CA ARG A 139 1.96 -10.66 4.73
C ARG A 139 2.66 -12.02 4.80
N MET A 140 2.08 -13.05 4.21
CA MET A 140 2.54 -14.45 4.29
C MET A 140 3.71 -14.76 3.33
N GLY A 141 4.81 -14.01 3.47
CA GLY A 141 5.99 -14.18 2.63
C GLY A 141 6.06 -13.18 1.47
N SER A 142 7.11 -13.32 0.66
CA SER A 142 7.34 -12.50 -0.53
C SER A 142 6.98 -13.22 -1.84
N LYS A 143 6.37 -14.42 -1.80
CA LYS A 143 6.02 -15.18 -3.02
C LYS A 143 5.17 -14.33 -3.95
N CYS A 144 5.73 -13.91 -5.08
CA CYS A 144 5.09 -13.09 -6.10
C CYS A 144 5.75 -13.33 -7.45
N GLN A 145 4.94 -13.28 -8.50
CA GLN A 145 5.32 -13.53 -9.89
C GLN A 145 5.80 -12.25 -10.63
N LEU A 146 5.78 -11.09 -9.98
CA LEU A 146 6.20 -9.81 -10.56
C LEU A 146 7.45 -9.24 -9.89
N ALA A 147 8.29 -8.53 -10.63
CA ALA A 147 9.39 -7.71 -10.13
C ALA A 147 9.11 -6.22 -10.43
N CYS A 148 8.04 -5.67 -9.86
CA CYS A 148 7.66 -4.27 -10.10
C CYS A 148 8.78 -3.31 -9.68
N VAL A 149 9.00 -2.22 -10.40
CA VAL A 149 10.13 -1.28 -10.21
C VAL A 149 10.21 -0.65 -8.81
N MET A 150 9.09 -0.51 -8.10
CA MET A 150 9.08 -0.01 -6.73
C MET A 150 9.26 -1.11 -5.66
N CYS A 151 9.19 -2.38 -6.06
CA CYS A 151 9.33 -3.50 -5.13
C CYS A 151 10.81 -3.86 -4.91
N SER A 152 11.04 -4.63 -3.85
CA SER A 152 12.33 -5.25 -3.54
C SER A 152 12.16 -6.75 -3.32
N PRO A 153 13.25 -7.51 -3.08
CA PRO A 153 13.16 -8.90 -2.61
C PRO A 153 12.32 -9.09 -1.33
N ASN A 154 12.12 -8.04 -0.54
CA ASN A 154 11.21 -8.09 0.61
C ASN A 154 9.75 -8.25 0.20
N ASP A 155 9.37 -7.66 -0.92
CA ASP A 155 7.97 -7.55 -1.36
C ASP A 155 7.64 -8.61 -2.41
N SER A 156 8.65 -9.03 -3.19
CA SER A 156 8.50 -10.03 -4.23
C SER A 156 9.73 -10.92 -4.41
N SER A 157 9.50 -12.23 -4.40
CA SER A 157 10.49 -13.25 -4.77
C SER A 157 10.93 -13.14 -6.23
N GLY A 158 10.10 -12.54 -7.11
CA GLY A 158 10.45 -12.27 -8.51
C GLY A 158 11.68 -11.35 -8.64
N TRP A 159 11.95 -10.53 -7.64
CA TRP A 159 13.12 -9.66 -7.60
C TRP A 159 14.43 -10.38 -7.24
N ASN A 160 14.40 -11.56 -6.62
CA ASN A 160 15.59 -12.20 -6.04
C ASN A 160 16.74 -12.35 -7.05
N LYS A 161 16.42 -12.84 -8.26
CA LYS A 161 17.43 -13.04 -9.32
C LYS A 161 17.97 -11.72 -9.85
N GLU A 162 17.09 -10.74 -10.09
CA GLU A 162 17.47 -9.41 -10.58
C GLU A 162 18.34 -8.68 -9.56
N TRP A 163 17.98 -8.75 -8.27
CA TRP A 163 18.70 -8.11 -7.18
C TRP A 163 20.11 -8.67 -6.99
N LEU A 164 20.29 -9.99 -7.05
CA LEU A 164 21.61 -10.63 -6.92
C LEU A 164 22.60 -10.19 -8.01
N ASP A 165 22.10 -9.81 -9.18
CA ASP A 165 22.92 -9.30 -10.28
C ASP A 165 23.08 -7.77 -10.23
N PHE A 166 22.03 -7.04 -9.83
CA PHE A 166 21.98 -5.58 -9.71
C PHE A 166 22.83 -5.07 -8.54
N TYR A 167 22.60 -5.56 -7.32
CA TYR A 167 23.12 -4.98 -6.09
C TYR A 167 24.65 -4.90 -6.01
N PRO A 168 25.42 -5.93 -6.41
CA PRO A 168 26.89 -5.86 -6.39
C PRO A 168 27.46 -4.83 -7.37
N LYS A 169 26.69 -4.44 -8.40
CA LYS A 169 27.12 -3.55 -9.48
C LYS A 169 26.76 -2.08 -9.24
N ILE A 170 25.99 -1.78 -8.19
CA ILE A 170 25.64 -0.41 -7.81
C ILE A 170 26.90 0.34 -7.36
N LYS A 171 27.14 1.49 -7.98
CA LYS A 171 28.23 2.41 -7.68
C LYS A 171 27.78 3.56 -6.78
N ASN A 172 26.58 4.12 -6.99
CA ASN A 172 26.06 5.18 -6.15
C ASN A 172 25.78 4.65 -4.72
N GLU A 173 26.41 5.27 -3.73
CA GLU A 173 26.34 4.82 -2.33
C GLU A 173 24.94 4.94 -1.72
N ARG A 174 24.18 6.00 -2.06
CA ARG A 174 22.80 6.20 -1.58
C ARG A 174 21.86 5.16 -2.20
N LEU A 175 21.99 4.88 -3.50
CA LEU A 175 21.22 3.82 -4.16
C LEU A 175 21.58 2.45 -3.56
N LYS A 176 22.86 2.21 -3.28
CA LYS A 176 23.32 0.96 -2.68
C LYS A 176 22.76 0.78 -1.27
N ASP A 177 22.80 1.82 -0.44
CA ASP A 177 22.21 1.77 0.90
C ASP A 177 20.72 1.46 0.86
N THR A 178 19.96 2.20 0.03
CA THR A 178 18.51 2.05 -0.08
C THR A 178 18.08 0.75 -0.79
N SER A 179 18.98 0.13 -1.55
CA SER A 179 18.74 -1.16 -2.19
C SER A 179 19.18 -2.36 -1.35
N GLN A 180 19.66 -2.17 -0.12
CA GLN A 180 20.08 -3.27 0.75
C GLN A 180 18.94 -4.26 1.00
N TRP A 181 19.28 -5.53 0.90
CA TRP A 181 18.43 -6.64 1.30
C TRP A 181 19.27 -7.72 1.95
N LYS A 182 18.88 -8.12 3.15
CA LYS A 182 19.50 -9.22 3.87
C LYS A 182 18.45 -10.29 4.13
N LYS A 183 18.64 -11.44 3.50
CA LYS A 183 17.83 -12.63 3.78
C LYS A 183 18.01 -12.99 5.27
N ASN A 184 16.90 -13.17 5.96
CA ASN A 184 16.83 -13.50 7.38
C ASN A 184 17.41 -12.46 8.35
N GLU A 185 17.30 -11.17 8.01
CA GLU A 185 17.62 -10.08 8.94
C GLU A 185 16.76 -10.15 10.22
N ASP A 186 17.38 -9.89 11.38
CA ASP A 186 16.74 -9.89 12.70
C ASP A 186 15.81 -11.10 12.97
N GLY A 187 16.24 -12.31 12.57
CA GLY A 187 15.47 -13.54 12.78
C GLY A 187 14.25 -13.71 11.88
N GLY A 188 14.03 -12.81 10.91
CA GLY A 188 12.95 -12.91 9.95
C GLY A 188 13.12 -14.05 8.96
N THR A 189 12.03 -14.49 8.34
CA THR A 189 12.04 -15.48 7.27
C THR A 189 10.76 -15.34 6.44
N TYR A 190 10.85 -15.51 5.11
CA TYR A 190 9.66 -15.42 4.24
C TYR A 190 8.72 -16.63 4.34
N ASN A 191 9.10 -17.64 5.12
CA ASN A 191 8.26 -18.81 5.44
C ASN A 191 7.85 -18.82 6.92
N TRP A 192 7.85 -17.67 7.59
CA TRP A 192 7.58 -17.55 9.03
C TRP A 192 6.26 -18.22 9.44
N HIS A 193 5.23 -18.12 8.61
CA HIS A 193 3.91 -18.69 8.86
C HIS A 193 3.87 -20.22 8.70
N LYS A 194 4.86 -20.81 8.02
CA LYS A 194 5.02 -22.27 7.91
C LYS A 194 5.94 -22.84 8.99
N MET A 195 6.88 -22.03 9.47
CA MET A 195 7.90 -22.43 10.43
C MET A 195 7.46 -22.24 11.88
N SER A 196 6.58 -21.28 12.14
CA SER A 196 6.06 -21.03 13.48
C SER A 196 5.25 -22.22 13.99
N PRO A 197 5.58 -22.79 15.16
CA PRO A 197 4.81 -23.89 15.74
C PRO A 197 3.45 -23.45 16.31
N HIS A 198 3.24 -22.16 16.55
CA HIS A 198 2.05 -21.64 17.26
C HIS A 198 1.21 -20.66 16.44
N PHE A 199 1.72 -20.11 15.34
CA PHE A 199 1.03 -19.03 14.62
C PHE A 199 -0.40 -19.40 14.21
N TRP A 200 -0.61 -20.58 13.63
CA TRP A 200 -1.94 -21.00 13.17
C TRP A 200 -2.91 -21.24 14.31
N GLU A 201 -2.44 -21.86 15.39
CA GLU A 201 -3.23 -22.05 16.62
C GLU A 201 -3.68 -20.68 17.16
N ASP A 202 -2.73 -19.77 17.40
CA ASP A 202 -3.02 -18.43 17.91
C ASP A 202 -3.95 -17.64 16.97
N LEU A 203 -3.77 -17.75 15.66
CA LEU A 203 -4.61 -17.08 14.66
C LEU A 203 -6.04 -17.64 14.67
N TYR A 204 -6.20 -18.95 14.76
CA TYR A 204 -7.51 -19.61 14.75
C TYR A 204 -8.31 -19.28 16.01
N GLU A 205 -7.67 -19.20 17.18
CA GLU A 205 -8.31 -18.73 18.41
C GLU A 205 -8.85 -17.31 18.29
N GLN A 206 -8.27 -16.49 17.42
CA GLN A 206 -8.70 -15.12 17.18
C GLN A 206 -9.80 -14.99 16.12
N ILE A 207 -10.06 -16.01 15.28
CA ILE A 207 -11.12 -15.95 14.24
C ILE A 207 -12.46 -15.44 14.78
N PRO A 208 -12.96 -15.88 15.95
CA PRO A 208 -14.20 -15.37 16.52
C PRO A 208 -14.24 -13.86 16.76
N ASN A 209 -13.07 -13.22 16.89
CA ASN A 209 -12.93 -11.80 17.16
C ASN A 209 -12.76 -10.96 15.90
N ILE A 210 -12.46 -11.55 14.74
CA ILE A 210 -12.06 -10.83 13.53
C ILE A 210 -13.28 -10.24 12.81
N TYR A 211 -13.11 -9.01 12.34
CA TYR A 211 -14.06 -8.27 11.51
C TYR A 211 -13.49 -8.06 10.11
N GLN A 212 -12.17 -7.93 9.99
CA GLN A 212 -11.50 -7.74 8.71
C GLN A 212 -10.18 -8.52 8.61
N LEU A 213 -10.02 -9.26 7.52
CA LEU A 213 -8.74 -9.84 7.09
C LEU A 213 -8.23 -9.05 5.89
N TYR A 214 -7.03 -8.47 6.00
CA TYR A 214 -6.35 -7.77 4.93
C TYR A 214 -5.13 -8.54 4.46
N PHE A 215 -5.16 -8.90 3.19
CA PHE A 215 -4.10 -9.62 2.51
C PHE A 215 -3.37 -8.70 1.56
N ALA A 216 -2.05 -8.65 1.70
CA ALA A 216 -1.16 -8.06 0.72
C ALA A 216 0.28 -8.54 0.97
N GLY A 217 1.27 -8.00 0.25
CA GLY A 217 2.65 -8.49 0.30
C GLY A 217 2.81 -9.86 -0.38
N GLY A 218 3.94 -10.09 -1.05
CA GLY A 218 3.97 -11.12 -2.07
C GLY A 218 2.81 -10.91 -3.07
N GLU A 219 2.17 -11.99 -3.48
CA GLU A 219 0.87 -12.01 -4.15
C GLU A 219 -0.01 -13.06 -3.48
N SER A 220 -1.01 -12.62 -2.72
CA SER A 220 -1.82 -13.51 -1.87
C SER A 220 -2.58 -14.56 -2.68
N THR A 221 -3.02 -14.23 -3.89
CA THR A 221 -3.79 -15.15 -4.75
C THR A 221 -3.01 -16.39 -5.19
N ILE A 222 -1.68 -16.42 -5.02
CA ILE A 222 -0.82 -17.57 -5.35
C ILE A 222 -0.13 -18.19 -4.11
N ILE A 223 -0.52 -17.78 -2.90
CA ILE A 223 0.01 -18.32 -1.64
C ILE A 223 -0.99 -19.36 -1.13
N ASP A 224 -0.56 -20.61 -0.94
CA ASP A 224 -1.48 -21.69 -0.57
C ASP A 224 -2.08 -21.47 0.83
N GLU A 225 -1.27 -20.96 1.77
CA GLU A 225 -1.72 -20.66 3.13
C GLU A 225 -2.79 -19.56 3.21
N HIS A 226 -2.89 -18.72 2.18
CA HIS A 226 -4.02 -17.79 2.07
C HIS A 226 -5.35 -18.55 1.92
N TYR A 227 -5.39 -19.56 1.05
CA TYR A 227 -6.57 -20.40 0.87
C TYR A 227 -6.91 -21.19 2.14
N THR A 228 -5.89 -21.76 2.80
CA THR A 228 -6.05 -22.48 4.08
C THR A 228 -6.75 -21.62 5.13
N LEU A 229 -6.37 -20.34 5.26
CA LEU A 229 -7.03 -19.43 6.20
C LEU A 229 -8.48 -19.14 5.80
N LEU A 230 -8.75 -18.88 4.52
CA LEU A 230 -10.12 -18.63 4.06
C LEU A 230 -11.03 -19.83 4.33
N GLU A 231 -10.57 -21.02 3.97
CA GLU A 231 -11.28 -22.28 4.20
C GLU A 231 -11.53 -22.51 5.69
N LYS A 232 -10.53 -22.25 6.56
CA LYS A 232 -10.71 -22.40 8.01
C LYS A 232 -11.75 -21.44 8.59
N VAL A 233 -11.78 -20.19 8.12
CA VAL A 233 -12.77 -19.20 8.55
C VAL A 233 -14.19 -19.61 8.14
N ILE A 234 -14.35 -20.20 6.96
CA ILE A 234 -15.62 -20.77 6.49
C ILE A 234 -16.01 -21.98 7.35
N GLU A 235 -15.09 -22.92 7.56
CA GLU A 235 -15.28 -24.12 8.40
C GLU A 235 -15.78 -23.75 9.82
N MET A 236 -15.22 -22.70 10.41
CA MET A 236 -15.61 -22.22 11.74
C MET A 236 -16.91 -21.40 11.76
N GLY A 237 -17.53 -21.12 10.61
CA GLY A 237 -18.80 -20.41 10.50
C GLY A 237 -18.72 -18.90 10.70
N TYR A 238 -17.53 -18.28 10.56
CA TYR A 238 -17.33 -16.85 10.76
C TYR A 238 -17.26 -16.02 9.47
N ALA A 239 -17.12 -16.66 8.30
CA ALA A 239 -17.02 -15.97 7.01
C ALA A 239 -18.12 -14.91 6.77
N PRO A 240 -19.42 -15.16 7.06
CA PRO A 240 -20.48 -14.16 6.86
C PRO A 240 -20.36 -12.89 7.73
N LYS A 241 -19.45 -12.88 8.71
CA LYS A 241 -19.19 -11.74 9.61
C LYS A 241 -17.91 -10.97 9.25
N ILE A 242 -17.07 -11.52 8.36
CA ILE A 242 -15.72 -11.01 8.08
C ILE A 242 -15.68 -10.36 6.70
N GLU A 243 -15.13 -9.14 6.65
CA GLU A 243 -14.74 -8.47 5.40
C GLU A 243 -13.33 -8.91 4.99
N LEU A 244 -13.16 -9.26 3.73
CA LEU A 244 -11.84 -9.47 3.15
C LEU A 244 -11.37 -8.18 2.46
N ARG A 245 -10.09 -7.86 2.61
CA ARG A 245 -9.44 -6.76 1.90
C ARG A 245 -8.20 -7.30 1.19
N TYR A 246 -7.97 -6.87 -0.03
CA TYR A 246 -6.81 -7.26 -0.82
C TYR A 246 -6.09 -6.04 -1.39
N ASN A 247 -4.77 -6.03 -1.36
CA ASN A 247 -3.97 -5.38 -2.40
C ASN A 247 -3.28 -6.47 -3.20
N SER A 248 -3.73 -6.67 -4.44
CA SER A 248 -3.26 -7.74 -5.31
C SER A 248 -2.93 -7.18 -6.69
N ASN A 249 -1.97 -7.83 -7.37
CA ASN A 249 -1.65 -7.52 -8.76
C ASN A 249 -2.71 -8.01 -9.75
N GLY A 250 -3.66 -8.86 -9.29
CA GLY A 250 -4.81 -9.30 -10.06
C GLY A 250 -4.48 -10.12 -11.31
N ILE A 251 -3.31 -10.76 -11.39
CA ILE A 251 -2.92 -11.61 -12.53
C ILE A 251 -3.54 -13.00 -12.42
N GLU A 252 -3.43 -13.64 -11.25
CA GLU A 252 -3.95 -14.98 -11.00
C GLU A 252 -5.24 -14.86 -10.20
N LEU A 253 -6.37 -15.10 -10.86
CA LEU A 253 -7.71 -15.02 -10.27
C LEU A 253 -8.46 -16.34 -10.57
N PRO A 254 -8.12 -17.43 -9.89
CA PRO A 254 -8.73 -18.73 -10.17
C PRO A 254 -10.18 -18.80 -9.67
N ASP A 255 -11.05 -19.55 -10.34
CA ASP A 255 -12.47 -19.68 -9.99
C ASP A 255 -12.73 -20.06 -8.51
N LYS A 256 -11.85 -20.87 -7.93
CA LYS A 256 -11.94 -21.25 -6.50
C LYS A 256 -11.90 -20.03 -5.57
N LEU A 257 -11.20 -18.97 -5.95
CA LEU A 257 -11.10 -17.75 -5.16
C LEU A 257 -12.46 -17.04 -5.07
N PHE A 258 -13.17 -16.93 -6.19
CA PHE A 258 -14.51 -16.34 -6.22
C PHE A 258 -15.53 -17.16 -5.43
N LYS A 259 -15.44 -18.50 -5.48
CA LYS A 259 -16.27 -19.39 -4.64
C LYS A 259 -16.00 -19.23 -3.14
N LEU A 260 -14.76 -18.98 -2.75
CA LEU A 260 -14.46 -18.68 -1.34
C LEU A 260 -15.02 -17.31 -0.97
N TRP A 261 -14.82 -16.30 -1.82
CA TRP A 261 -15.28 -14.94 -1.59
C TRP A 261 -16.81 -14.80 -1.42
N SER A 262 -17.61 -15.64 -2.07
CA SER A 262 -19.07 -15.63 -1.91
C SER A 262 -19.55 -15.97 -0.50
N GLU A 263 -18.74 -16.67 0.30
CA GLU A 263 -19.06 -17.03 1.68
C GLU A 263 -18.79 -15.88 2.67
N PHE A 264 -18.01 -14.88 2.27
CA PHE A 264 -17.62 -13.77 3.11
C PHE A 264 -18.60 -12.61 3.05
N LYS A 265 -18.68 -11.85 4.15
CA LYS A 265 -19.56 -10.67 4.27
C LYS A 265 -19.41 -9.70 3.10
N HIS A 266 -18.17 -9.39 2.75
CA HIS A 266 -17.81 -8.44 1.72
C HIS A 266 -16.34 -8.61 1.34
N VAL A 267 -15.99 -8.31 0.09
CA VAL A 267 -14.61 -8.32 -0.41
C VAL A 267 -14.26 -6.97 -1.01
N ILE A 268 -13.24 -6.32 -0.46
CA ILE A 268 -12.64 -5.12 -1.05
C ILE A 268 -11.37 -5.54 -1.79
N PHE A 269 -11.39 -5.46 -3.11
CA PHE A 269 -10.24 -5.77 -3.96
C PHE A 269 -9.59 -4.49 -4.49
N HIS A 270 -8.41 -4.16 -3.98
CA HIS A 270 -7.56 -3.11 -4.53
C HIS A 270 -6.65 -3.70 -5.62
N PHE A 271 -7.03 -3.51 -6.88
CA PHE A 271 -6.30 -3.95 -8.06
C PHE A 271 -5.06 -3.07 -8.27
N SER A 272 -3.87 -3.64 -8.17
CA SER A 272 -2.62 -2.90 -8.26
C SER A 272 -2.22 -2.66 -9.71
N ILE A 273 -2.34 -1.40 -10.15
CA ILE A 273 -2.15 -0.97 -11.54
C ILE A 273 -1.63 0.47 -11.53
N ASP A 274 -0.50 0.71 -12.17
CA ASP A 274 0.27 1.97 -11.98
C ASP A 274 0.30 2.86 -13.22
N SER A 275 -0.13 2.34 -14.37
CA SER A 275 -0.27 3.08 -15.64
C SER A 275 -1.09 2.24 -16.64
N TRP A 276 -1.02 2.57 -17.94
CA TRP A 276 -1.67 1.82 -19.01
C TRP A 276 -0.67 1.20 -20.01
N GLY A 277 -1.12 0.18 -20.75
CA GLY A 277 -0.37 -0.39 -21.87
C GLY A 277 1.07 -0.78 -21.53
N LYS A 278 2.00 -0.37 -22.42
CA LYS A 278 3.45 -0.63 -22.27
C LYS A 278 4.05 -0.02 -21.01
N TYR A 279 3.49 1.10 -20.51
CA TYR A 279 3.97 1.78 -19.31
C TYR A 279 3.75 0.92 -18.06
N ASN A 280 2.55 0.34 -17.93
CA ASN A 280 2.26 -0.60 -16.84
C ASN A 280 3.12 -1.85 -16.94
N ASP A 281 3.30 -2.41 -18.14
CA ASP A 281 4.12 -3.61 -18.30
C ASP A 281 5.61 -3.38 -17.96
N TYR A 282 6.09 -2.15 -18.09
CA TYR A 282 7.42 -1.76 -17.62
C TYR A 282 7.44 -1.64 -16.10
N ILE A 283 6.52 -0.86 -15.53
CA ILE A 283 6.46 -0.59 -14.09
C ILE A 283 6.22 -1.88 -13.29
N ARG A 284 5.33 -2.74 -13.77
CA ARG A 284 4.90 -4.00 -13.12
C ARG A 284 5.42 -5.23 -13.88
N TYR A 285 6.70 -5.24 -14.24
CA TYR A 285 7.32 -6.36 -14.97
C TYR A 285 7.18 -7.71 -14.23
N PRO A 286 7.04 -8.87 -14.90
CA PRO A 286 6.78 -9.06 -16.33
C PRO A 286 5.27 -9.15 -16.64
N SER A 287 4.44 -8.30 -16.04
CA SER A 287 3.01 -8.26 -16.39
C SER A 287 2.80 -7.98 -17.87
N ARG A 288 1.62 -8.39 -18.35
CA ARG A 288 1.18 -8.19 -19.73
C ARG A 288 -0.16 -7.48 -19.71
N TRP A 289 -0.23 -6.34 -20.37
CA TRP A 289 -1.38 -5.45 -20.32
C TRP A 289 -2.69 -6.15 -20.69
N LYS A 290 -2.66 -6.99 -21.73
CA LYS A 290 -3.82 -7.79 -22.14
C LYS A 290 -4.41 -8.67 -21.03
N ILE A 291 -3.57 -9.20 -20.14
CA ILE A 291 -4.02 -9.98 -18.98
C ILE A 291 -4.67 -9.07 -17.94
N ILE A 292 -4.07 -7.90 -17.70
CA ILE A 292 -4.62 -6.89 -16.80
C ILE A 292 -6.00 -6.41 -17.28
N GLU A 293 -6.15 -6.08 -18.57
CA GLU A 293 -7.44 -5.67 -19.15
C GLU A 293 -8.49 -6.77 -19.05
N LYS A 294 -8.12 -8.02 -19.37
CA LYS A 294 -9.00 -9.18 -19.22
C LYS A 294 -9.49 -9.31 -17.78
N ASN A 295 -8.59 -9.21 -16.81
CA ASN A 295 -8.90 -9.42 -15.41
C ASN A 295 -9.67 -8.23 -14.80
N LEU A 296 -9.42 -6.99 -15.24
CA LEU A 296 -10.27 -5.85 -14.87
C LEU A 296 -11.71 -6.04 -15.36
N LYS A 297 -11.90 -6.51 -16.61
CA LYS A 297 -13.24 -6.84 -17.13
C LYS A 297 -13.93 -7.95 -16.34
N LEU A 298 -13.19 -9.00 -15.97
CA LEU A 298 -13.68 -10.05 -15.09
C LEU A 298 -14.12 -9.47 -13.72
N MET A 299 -13.28 -8.65 -13.11
CA MET A 299 -13.55 -8.04 -11.81
C MET A 299 -14.74 -7.06 -11.86
N ASP A 300 -14.94 -6.33 -12.97
CA ASP A 300 -16.10 -5.45 -13.16
C ASP A 300 -17.44 -6.20 -13.22
N GLN A 301 -17.40 -7.50 -13.57
CA GLN A 301 -18.55 -8.39 -13.71
C GLN A 301 -18.80 -9.27 -12.47
N THR A 302 -18.03 -9.08 -11.40
CA THR A 302 -18.20 -9.83 -10.14
C THR A 302 -19.50 -9.48 -9.42
N ASP A 303 -19.88 -10.30 -8.45
CA ASP A 303 -21.05 -10.09 -7.58
C ASP A 303 -20.93 -8.82 -6.71
N ASP A 304 -22.07 -8.29 -6.26
CA ASP A 304 -22.16 -7.02 -5.51
C ASP A 304 -21.52 -7.05 -4.12
N ASN A 305 -21.26 -8.24 -3.57
CA ASN A 305 -20.46 -8.37 -2.35
C ASN A 305 -18.97 -8.11 -2.60
N ILE A 306 -18.55 -7.87 -3.84
CA ILE A 306 -17.18 -7.51 -4.20
C ILE A 306 -17.12 -6.05 -4.65
N THR A 307 -16.39 -5.24 -3.89
CA THR A 307 -16.01 -3.88 -4.27
C THR A 307 -14.64 -3.88 -4.91
N VAL A 308 -14.52 -3.31 -6.11
CA VAL A 308 -13.27 -3.25 -6.86
C VAL A 308 -12.81 -1.81 -6.97
N THR A 309 -11.56 -1.56 -6.62
CA THR A 309 -10.91 -0.25 -6.81
C THR A 309 -9.49 -0.47 -7.30
N THR A 310 -8.89 0.52 -7.95
CA THR A 310 -7.46 0.51 -8.24
C THR A 310 -6.63 0.83 -6.99
N ALA A 311 -5.37 0.44 -7.01
CA ALA A 311 -4.31 0.94 -6.15
C ALA A 311 -3.13 1.35 -7.05
N THR A 312 -3.09 2.64 -7.39
CA THR A 312 -2.09 3.21 -8.32
C THR A 312 -0.98 3.88 -7.52
N THR A 313 0.24 3.40 -7.70
CA THR A 313 1.44 3.96 -7.11
C THR A 313 1.91 5.16 -7.93
N ILE A 314 1.92 6.33 -7.31
CA ILE A 314 2.34 7.58 -7.93
C ILE A 314 3.84 7.77 -7.69
N MET A 315 4.60 7.75 -8.77
CA MET A 315 6.06 7.76 -8.79
C MET A 315 6.55 8.62 -9.96
N ALA A 316 7.85 8.93 -10.01
CA ALA A 316 8.47 9.70 -11.09
C ALA A 316 8.15 9.13 -12.49
N LEU A 317 7.98 7.81 -12.59
CA LEU A 317 7.62 7.11 -13.83
C LEU A 317 6.14 7.23 -14.23
N SER A 318 5.23 7.45 -13.28
CA SER A 318 3.79 7.43 -13.57
C SER A 318 3.16 8.81 -13.63
N ILE A 319 3.64 9.80 -12.87
CA ILE A 319 2.99 11.11 -12.71
C ILE A 319 2.71 11.83 -14.04
N ASN A 320 3.64 11.79 -15.00
CA ASN A 320 3.46 12.39 -16.32
C ASN A 320 2.35 11.71 -17.17
N TYR A 321 2.08 10.42 -16.93
CA TYR A 321 1.20 9.60 -17.77
C TYR A 321 -0.13 9.22 -17.07
N LEU A 322 -0.38 9.75 -15.87
CA LEU A 322 -1.66 9.54 -15.20
C LEU A 322 -2.84 10.12 -15.97
N PRO A 323 -2.76 11.31 -16.62
CA PRO A 323 -3.87 11.83 -17.42
C PRO A 323 -4.38 10.82 -18.44
N GLU A 324 -3.47 10.21 -19.22
CA GLU A 324 -3.81 9.21 -20.22
C GLU A 324 -4.31 7.90 -19.61
N PHE A 325 -3.75 7.48 -18.48
CA PHE A 325 -4.23 6.29 -17.79
C PHE A 325 -5.68 6.47 -17.28
N ILE A 326 -5.99 7.64 -16.72
CA ILE A 326 -7.33 7.97 -16.23
C ILE A 326 -8.30 8.08 -17.39
N ALA A 327 -7.91 8.78 -18.47
CA ALA A 327 -8.71 8.87 -19.68
C ALA A 327 -9.02 7.47 -20.26
N TRP A 328 -8.00 6.60 -20.37
CA TRP A 328 -8.18 5.20 -20.77
C TRP A 328 -9.18 4.47 -19.88
N LYS A 329 -9.06 4.59 -18.54
CA LYS A 329 -9.94 3.92 -17.57
C LYS A 329 -11.39 4.38 -17.75
N ILE A 330 -11.61 5.68 -17.85
CA ILE A 330 -12.95 6.26 -18.04
C ILE A 330 -13.57 5.75 -19.34
N GLN A 331 -12.79 5.73 -20.42
CA GLN A 331 -13.23 5.23 -21.73
C GLN A 331 -13.57 3.74 -21.75
N GLN A 332 -13.10 2.94 -20.78
CA GLN A 332 -13.49 1.52 -20.69
C GLN A 332 -14.96 1.32 -20.30
N GLY A 333 -15.62 2.32 -19.73
CA GLY A 333 -17.04 2.22 -19.34
C GLY A 333 -17.31 1.21 -18.23
N TYR A 334 -16.34 1.00 -17.32
CA TYR A 334 -16.51 0.11 -16.17
C TYR A 334 -17.65 0.58 -15.26
N LYS A 335 -18.42 -0.38 -14.73
CA LYS A 335 -19.62 -0.13 -13.91
C LYS A 335 -19.34 -0.17 -12.40
N LYS A 336 -18.31 -0.89 -11.98
CA LYS A 336 -17.98 -1.19 -10.58
C LYS A 336 -16.62 -0.66 -10.17
N ILE A 337 -15.64 -0.65 -11.08
CA ILE A 337 -14.27 -0.27 -10.76
C ILE A 337 -14.17 1.21 -10.32
N ASN A 338 -13.75 1.43 -9.08
CA ASN A 338 -13.68 2.74 -8.44
C ASN A 338 -15.03 3.48 -8.46
N LYS A 339 -16.14 2.77 -8.23
CA LYS A 339 -17.46 3.42 -8.15
C LYS A 339 -17.45 4.54 -7.10
N TRP A 340 -18.02 5.69 -7.46
CA TRP A 340 -18.18 6.83 -6.55
C TRP A 340 -18.77 6.41 -5.18
N PRO A 341 -18.25 6.94 -4.05
CA PRO A 341 -17.24 7.99 -3.96
C PRO A 341 -15.78 7.51 -4.09
N GLY A 342 -15.53 6.20 -4.19
CA GLY A 342 -14.18 5.64 -4.21
C GLY A 342 -13.37 6.09 -5.43
N GLY A 343 -12.26 6.81 -5.24
CA GLY A 343 -11.45 7.32 -6.34
C GLY A 343 -12.20 8.28 -7.28
N ALA A 344 -13.33 8.85 -6.82
CA ALA A 344 -14.23 9.71 -7.60
C ALA A 344 -14.69 9.12 -8.95
N GLY A 345 -14.82 7.79 -9.07
CA GLY A 345 -15.14 7.19 -10.37
C GLY A 345 -13.94 7.06 -11.31
N MET A 346 -12.74 7.49 -10.90
CA MET A 346 -11.48 7.45 -11.64
C MET A 346 -10.57 6.33 -11.08
N ILE A 347 -9.57 6.68 -10.27
CA ILE A 347 -8.56 5.76 -9.70
C ILE A 347 -8.25 6.15 -8.25
N ASN A 348 -7.67 5.22 -7.46
CA ASN A 348 -7.06 5.59 -6.18
C ASN A 348 -5.55 5.77 -6.34
N CYS A 349 -5.02 6.77 -5.65
CA CYS A 349 -3.61 7.15 -5.71
C CYS A 349 -2.89 6.88 -4.37
N HIS A 350 -1.71 6.28 -4.45
CA HIS A 350 -0.78 6.05 -3.33
C HIS A 350 0.60 6.59 -3.68
N LEU A 351 1.10 7.58 -2.95
CA LEU A 351 2.43 8.16 -3.20
C LEU A 351 3.55 7.17 -2.88
N ALA A 352 4.52 7.04 -3.79
CA ALA A 352 5.77 6.31 -3.56
C ALA A 352 6.74 7.16 -2.72
N TYR A 353 6.75 6.94 -1.41
CA TYR A 353 7.79 7.47 -0.52
C TYR A 353 9.08 6.64 -0.57
N TRP A 354 8.95 5.35 -0.89
CA TRP A 354 10.04 4.41 -1.05
C TRP A 354 9.78 3.54 -2.29
N PRO A 355 10.81 3.21 -3.10
CA PRO A 355 12.19 3.62 -2.95
C PRO A 355 12.42 5.07 -3.40
N PRO A 356 13.35 5.82 -2.78
CA PRO A 356 13.43 7.28 -2.92
C PRO A 356 13.88 7.71 -4.31
N GLN A 357 14.65 6.87 -5.02
CA GLN A 357 15.01 7.08 -6.42
C GLN A 357 13.82 6.97 -7.38
N LEU A 358 12.60 6.69 -6.92
CA LEU A 358 11.38 6.74 -7.74
C LEU A 358 10.37 7.80 -7.25
N ASN A 359 10.71 8.60 -6.24
CA ASN A 359 9.81 9.62 -5.71
C ASN A 359 9.57 10.73 -6.74
N VAL A 360 8.35 11.24 -6.88
CA VAL A 360 8.02 12.34 -7.83
C VAL A 360 8.83 13.62 -7.59
N LYS A 361 9.30 13.86 -6.36
CA LYS A 361 10.07 15.05 -5.99
C LYS A 361 11.45 15.10 -6.65
N LEU A 362 11.99 13.98 -7.14
CA LEU A 362 13.30 13.94 -7.80
C LEU A 362 13.29 14.57 -9.20
N LEU A 363 12.12 14.77 -9.79
CA LEU A 363 12.01 15.29 -11.14
C LEU A 363 12.62 16.71 -11.22
N PRO A 364 13.36 17.04 -12.30
CA PRO A 364 13.89 18.39 -12.50
C PRO A 364 12.78 19.43 -12.56
N LYS A 365 13.06 20.64 -12.06
CA LYS A 365 12.08 21.75 -11.99
C LYS A 365 11.37 22.01 -13.33
N GLU A 366 12.12 22.04 -14.42
CA GLU A 366 11.57 22.31 -15.74
C GLU A 366 10.63 21.19 -16.24
N LEU A 367 10.87 19.94 -15.84
CA LEU A 367 9.99 18.82 -16.17
C LEU A 367 8.74 18.85 -15.28
N LYS A 368 8.88 19.21 -14.00
CA LYS A 368 7.74 19.46 -13.10
C LYS A 368 6.81 20.54 -13.65
N TYR A 369 7.37 21.64 -14.18
CA TYR A 369 6.60 22.69 -14.85
C TYR A 369 5.76 22.14 -16.01
N LYS A 370 6.38 21.39 -16.94
CA LYS A 370 5.66 20.79 -18.08
C LYS A 370 4.58 19.79 -17.65
N ILE A 371 4.85 19.01 -16.61
CA ILE A 371 3.86 18.07 -16.05
C ILE A 371 2.68 18.86 -15.46
N ARG A 372 2.94 19.94 -14.72
CA ARG A 372 1.90 20.79 -14.17
C ARG A 372 1.07 21.46 -15.27
N GLU A 373 1.72 22.05 -16.26
CA GLU A 373 1.08 22.66 -17.44
C GLU A 373 0.16 21.66 -18.14
N LYS A 374 0.63 20.43 -18.39
CA LYS A 374 -0.21 19.36 -18.95
C LYS A 374 -1.45 19.05 -18.11
N TYR A 375 -1.34 19.11 -16.78
CA TYR A 375 -2.49 18.87 -15.92
C TYR A 375 -3.49 20.02 -15.95
N GLU A 376 -2.98 21.25 -15.81
CA GLU A 376 -3.79 22.46 -15.68
C GLU A 376 -4.43 22.88 -17.00
N GLU A 377 -3.70 22.78 -18.11
CA GLU A 377 -4.14 23.25 -19.43
C GLU A 377 -4.81 22.17 -20.28
N GLU A 378 -4.55 20.89 -20.02
CA GLU A 378 -5.13 19.79 -20.81
C GLU A 378 -6.01 18.86 -19.98
N PHE A 379 -5.48 18.29 -18.89
CA PHE A 379 -6.18 17.22 -18.17
C PHE A 379 -7.39 17.69 -17.38
N PHE A 380 -7.29 18.78 -16.62
CA PHE A 380 -8.41 19.31 -15.83
C PHE A 380 -9.56 19.82 -16.71
N PRO A 381 -9.32 20.58 -17.80
CA PRO A 381 -10.36 20.90 -18.77
C PRO A 381 -10.99 19.63 -19.38
N TRP A 382 -10.17 18.64 -19.77
CA TRP A 382 -10.69 17.38 -20.28
C TRP A 382 -11.58 16.65 -19.25
N LEU A 383 -11.21 16.66 -17.97
CA LEU A 383 -12.05 16.10 -16.90
C LEU A 383 -13.36 16.86 -16.73
N GLU A 384 -13.35 18.19 -16.81
CA GLU A 384 -14.58 19.00 -16.75
C GLU A 384 -15.56 18.64 -17.87
N ASP A 385 -15.05 18.32 -19.06
CA ASP A 385 -15.88 17.86 -20.18
C ASP A 385 -16.34 16.41 -20.05
N ASN A 386 -15.58 15.55 -19.35
CA ASN A 386 -15.76 14.09 -19.39
C ASN A 386 -16.11 13.44 -18.04
N TRP A 387 -16.19 14.19 -16.93
CA TRP A 387 -16.36 13.61 -15.59
C TRP A 387 -17.64 12.77 -15.47
N LYS A 388 -18.71 13.07 -16.23
CA LYS A 388 -19.95 12.28 -16.25
C LYS A 388 -19.75 10.84 -16.75
N LEU A 389 -18.63 10.54 -17.39
CA LEU A 389 -18.24 9.18 -17.79
C LEU A 389 -17.55 8.42 -16.65
N CYS A 390 -17.18 9.08 -15.55
CA CYS A 390 -16.61 8.43 -14.37
C CYS A 390 -17.61 7.45 -13.75
N THR A 391 -17.10 6.37 -13.16
CA THR A 391 -17.96 5.28 -12.66
C THR A 391 -18.82 5.73 -11.47
N GLY A 392 -20.14 5.67 -11.60
CA GLY A 392 -21.09 5.89 -10.51
C GLY A 392 -21.41 7.35 -10.18
N VAL A 393 -21.16 8.30 -11.10
CA VAL A 393 -21.38 9.75 -10.86
C VAL A 393 -22.70 10.28 -11.43
N GLU A 394 -23.61 9.41 -11.87
CA GLU A 394 -24.82 9.77 -12.64
C GLU A 394 -25.64 10.85 -11.93
N ASN A 395 -25.80 10.71 -10.60
CA ASN A 395 -26.60 11.58 -9.75
C ASN A 395 -25.75 12.55 -8.88
N ILE A 396 -24.53 12.86 -9.30
CA ILE A 396 -23.63 13.78 -8.60
C ILE A 396 -23.56 15.09 -9.38
N GLU A 397 -23.39 16.20 -8.67
CA GLU A 397 -23.13 17.54 -9.24
C GLU A 397 -21.62 17.77 -9.44
N PHE A 398 -21.24 18.53 -10.46
CA PHE A 398 -19.83 18.75 -10.80
C PHE A 398 -19.04 19.31 -9.61
N ASP A 399 -19.53 20.36 -8.97
CA ASP A 399 -18.85 21.00 -7.84
C ASP A 399 -18.59 20.01 -6.71
N LYS A 400 -19.55 19.12 -6.42
CA LYS A 400 -19.40 18.08 -5.40
C LYS A 400 -18.35 17.05 -5.80
N TRP A 401 -18.33 16.66 -7.07
CA TRP A 401 -17.37 15.70 -7.61
C TRP A 401 -15.95 16.27 -7.60
N ALA A 402 -15.76 17.45 -8.20
CA ALA A 402 -14.49 18.13 -8.36
C ALA A 402 -13.84 18.48 -7.01
N ASN A 403 -14.64 18.96 -6.05
CA ASN A 403 -14.17 19.34 -4.72
C ASN A 403 -14.06 18.19 -3.71
N SER A 404 -14.39 16.96 -4.11
CA SER A 404 -14.24 15.79 -3.24
C SER A 404 -12.76 15.46 -2.99
N SER A 405 -12.48 14.68 -1.94
CA SER A 405 -11.12 14.23 -1.62
C SER A 405 -10.49 13.32 -2.69
N TYR A 406 -11.25 12.91 -3.70
CA TYR A 406 -10.80 12.05 -4.80
C TYR A 406 -10.95 12.70 -6.19
N GLY A 407 -11.61 13.87 -6.29
CA GLY A 407 -11.82 14.60 -7.55
C GLY A 407 -10.58 15.37 -7.99
N ILE A 408 -10.77 16.51 -8.67
CA ILE A 408 -9.68 17.38 -9.16
C ILE A 408 -8.70 17.73 -8.04
N LYS A 409 -9.21 18.04 -6.84
CA LYS A 409 -8.38 18.35 -5.65
C LYS A 409 -7.33 17.28 -5.32
N ARG A 410 -7.61 16.01 -5.61
CA ARG A 410 -6.63 14.93 -5.40
C ARG A 410 -5.39 15.14 -6.26
N TYR A 411 -5.58 15.50 -7.53
CA TYR A 411 -4.50 15.65 -8.50
C TYR A 411 -3.74 16.95 -8.29
N GLU A 412 -4.42 18.05 -7.96
CA GLU A 412 -3.78 19.27 -7.47
C GLU A 412 -2.86 18.95 -6.28
N GLY A 413 -3.33 18.15 -5.33
CA GLY A 413 -2.53 17.68 -4.19
C GLY A 413 -1.30 16.84 -4.60
N LEU A 414 -1.39 16.03 -5.67
CA LEU A 414 -0.24 15.29 -6.19
C LEU A 414 0.80 16.23 -6.82
N LEU A 415 0.38 17.25 -7.57
CA LEU A 415 1.27 18.26 -8.15
C LEU A 415 1.92 19.10 -7.05
N ASN A 416 1.15 19.51 -6.04
CA ASN A 416 1.68 20.25 -4.90
C ASN A 416 2.69 19.42 -4.11
N PHE A 417 2.47 18.11 -3.95
CA PHE A 417 3.44 17.22 -3.33
C PHE A 417 4.72 17.07 -4.17
N MET A 418 4.60 17.00 -5.50
CA MET A 418 5.73 16.96 -6.43
C MET A 418 6.60 18.22 -6.30
N ASP A 419 5.97 19.37 -6.11
CA ASP A 419 6.64 20.69 -6.04
C ASP A 419 7.08 21.08 -4.62
N SER A 420 6.64 20.36 -3.58
CA SER A 420 6.85 20.78 -2.19
C SER A 420 8.32 20.82 -1.78
N GLU A 421 9.15 19.98 -2.39
CA GLU A 421 10.59 19.85 -2.13
C GLU A 421 11.35 19.50 -3.42
N ASP A 422 12.62 19.90 -3.48
CA ASP A 422 13.51 19.55 -4.58
C ASP A 422 14.42 18.39 -4.17
N TRP A 423 14.21 17.21 -4.78
CA TRP A 423 15.04 16.03 -4.58
C TRP A 423 15.90 15.72 -5.83
N SER A 424 16.10 16.70 -6.72
CA SER A 424 16.85 16.51 -7.98
C SER A 424 18.30 16.05 -7.77
N GLU A 425 18.88 16.25 -6.58
CA GLU A 425 20.17 15.65 -6.20
C GLU A 425 20.18 14.11 -6.25
N ARG A 426 19.01 13.46 -6.27
CA ARG A 426 18.84 12.01 -6.41
C ARG A 426 18.76 11.53 -7.86
N LEU A 427 18.79 12.42 -8.85
CA LEU A 427 18.78 12.04 -10.26
C LEU A 427 19.86 11.00 -10.64
N PRO A 428 21.10 11.06 -10.13
CA PRO A 428 22.09 10.03 -10.38
C PRO A 428 21.66 8.62 -9.89
N GLU A 429 20.93 8.55 -8.78
CA GLU A 429 20.38 7.27 -8.26
C GLU A 429 19.30 6.73 -9.20
N PHE A 430 18.40 7.59 -9.68
CA PHE A 430 17.38 7.21 -10.66
C PHE A 430 18.02 6.73 -11.97
N GLN A 431 18.97 7.50 -12.52
CA GLN A 431 19.67 7.17 -13.76
C GLN A 431 20.40 5.83 -13.67
N GLU A 432 21.16 5.59 -12.60
CA GLU A 432 21.86 4.32 -12.39
C GLU A 432 20.84 3.16 -12.24
N TYR A 433 19.77 3.36 -11.48
CA TYR A 433 18.72 2.36 -11.31
C TYR A 433 18.06 1.98 -12.63
N ILE A 434 17.66 2.96 -13.45
CA ILE A 434 17.07 2.74 -14.78
C ILE A 434 18.07 2.05 -15.73
N SER A 435 19.34 2.44 -15.70
CA SER A 435 20.40 1.79 -16.49
C SER A 435 20.51 0.30 -16.18
N HIS A 436 20.46 -0.07 -14.90
CA HIS A 436 20.44 -1.47 -14.49
C HIS A 436 19.17 -2.20 -14.93
N LEU A 437 17.99 -1.58 -14.80
CA LEU A 437 16.73 -2.16 -15.29
C LEU A 437 16.78 -2.44 -16.79
N ASN A 438 17.28 -1.50 -17.61
CA ASN A 438 17.42 -1.67 -19.06
C ASN A 438 18.31 -2.87 -19.42
N ARG A 439 19.38 -3.10 -18.66
CA ARG A 439 20.27 -4.25 -18.83
C ARG A 439 19.61 -5.57 -18.41
N LEU A 440 18.86 -5.56 -17.31
CA LEU A 440 18.16 -6.75 -16.80
C LEU A 440 16.95 -7.14 -17.66
N ARG A 441 16.32 -6.17 -18.32
CA ARG A 441 15.07 -6.31 -19.06
C ARG A 441 15.27 -5.84 -20.51
N PRO A 442 16.09 -6.53 -21.31
CA PRO A 442 16.53 -6.05 -22.63
C PRO A 442 15.37 -5.79 -23.62
N HIS A 443 14.24 -6.47 -23.45
CA HIS A 443 13.05 -6.32 -24.31
C HIS A 443 12.11 -5.17 -23.91
N LYS A 444 12.46 -4.40 -22.86
CA LYS A 444 11.68 -3.27 -22.36
C LYS A 444 12.62 -2.11 -22.03
N GLN A 445 13.08 -1.42 -23.07
CA GLN A 445 13.99 -0.30 -22.91
C GLN A 445 13.25 0.95 -22.44
N PHE A 446 13.80 1.60 -21.41
CA PHE A 446 13.23 2.79 -20.79
C PHE A 446 12.89 3.88 -21.81
N LYS A 447 13.83 4.19 -22.72
CA LYS A 447 13.67 5.24 -23.73
C LYS A 447 12.51 5.02 -24.71
N ASP A 448 12.17 3.75 -24.98
CA ASP A 448 11.09 3.39 -25.90
C ASP A 448 9.73 3.44 -25.18
N VAL A 449 9.73 3.31 -23.86
CA VAL A 449 8.54 3.36 -23.03
C VAL A 449 8.27 4.78 -22.56
N PHE A 450 9.26 5.51 -22.04
CA PHE A 450 9.15 6.83 -21.41
C PHE A 450 10.00 7.91 -22.09
N PRO A 451 9.74 8.27 -23.36
CA PRO A 451 10.57 9.22 -24.10
C PRO A 451 10.64 10.61 -23.45
N GLU A 452 9.57 11.05 -22.78
CA GLU A 452 9.49 12.33 -22.06
C GLU A 452 10.44 12.39 -20.85
N LEU A 453 10.85 11.23 -20.32
CA LEU A 453 11.81 11.11 -19.22
C LEU A 453 13.25 10.88 -19.70
N CYS A 454 13.52 10.97 -21.01
CA CYS A 454 14.85 10.82 -21.63
C CYS A 454 15.42 12.13 -22.18
N THR A 455 14.83 13.28 -21.80
CA THR A 455 15.24 14.60 -22.25
C THR A 455 16.59 15.01 -21.64
N ASP A 456 17.25 16.03 -22.24
CA ASP A 456 18.46 16.63 -21.65
C ASP A 456 18.22 17.17 -20.23
N MET A 457 16.96 17.41 -19.87
CA MET A 457 16.56 17.87 -18.53
C MET A 457 16.77 16.78 -17.47
N MET A 458 16.81 15.51 -17.89
CA MET A 458 17.05 14.34 -17.04
C MET A 458 18.52 13.88 -17.09
N LYS A 459 19.42 14.62 -17.76
CA LYS A 459 20.88 14.39 -17.76
C LYS A 459 21.53 15.24 -16.69
#